data_AF-A0A0E4G9I9-F1
#
_entry.id   AF-A0A0E4G9I9-F1
#
_cell.length_a   1.000
_cell.length_b   1.000
_cell.length_c   1.000
_cell.angle_alpha   90.00
_cell.angle_beta   90.00
_cell.angle_gamma   90.00
#
_symmetry.space_group_name_H-M   'P 1'
#
loop_
_entity.id
_entity.type
_entity.pdbx_description
1 polymer ?
#
loop_
_entity_poly.entity_id
_entity_poly.type
_entity_poly.pdbx_seq_one_letter_code
_entity_poly.pdbx_strand_id
1 'polypeptide(L)' 'MRYRLKEARLKRQLTQQEVATYIGISQRNYCDIERNKSNPSWTVAQRLENFFGVPASELLAEGEEEPV' A
#
# COMPACT_ATOMS: atom_id res chain seq x y z
N MET A 1 -7.37 7.87 3.51
CA MET A 1 -6.95 6.95 2.43
C MET A 1 -5.42 7.06 2.32
N ARG A 2 -4.71 5.98 1.99
CA ARG A 2 -3.26 6.01 1.78
C ARG A 2 -2.95 6.29 0.31
N TYR A 3 -2.88 7.57 -0.05
CA TYR A 3 -2.74 8.01 -1.44
C TYR A 3 -1.43 7.52 -2.05
N ARG A 4 -0.31 7.62 -1.34
CA ARG A 4 1.02 7.18 -1.80
C ARG A 4 1.05 5.69 -2.12
N LEU A 5 0.42 4.84 -1.30
CA LEU A 5 0.29 3.40 -1.57
C LEU A 5 -0.51 3.14 -2.86
N LYS A 6 -1.63 3.85 -3.03
CA LYS A 6 -2.46 3.76 -4.25
C LYS A 6 -1.70 4.23 -5.49
N GLU A 7 -0.99 5.36 -5.40
CA GLU A 7 -0.18 5.89 -6.48
C GLU A 7 0.97 4.95 -6.87
N ALA A 8 1.71 4.41 -5.90
CA ALA A 8 2.78 3.45 -6.16
C ALA A 8 2.26 2.22 -6.91
N ARG A 9 1.06 1.74 -6.54
CA ARG A 9 0.37 0.66 -7.24
C ARG A 9 -0.02 1.05 -8.66
N LEU A 10 -0.64 2.22 -8.86
CA LEU A 10 -1.10 2.68 -10.17
C LEU A 10 0.05 3.02 -11.13
N LYS A 11 1.16 3.60 -10.63
CA LYS A 11 2.39 3.85 -11.42
C LYS A 11 2.97 2.55 -12.00
N ARG A 12 2.76 1.42 -11.32
CA ARG A 12 3.16 0.09 -11.78
C ARG A 12 2.07 -0.64 -12.56
N GLN A 13 0.91 -0.01 -12.80
CA GLN A 13 -0.24 -0.57 -13.50
C GLN A 13 -0.79 -1.86 -12.85
N LEU A 14 -0.67 -1.97 -11.53
CA LEU A 14 -1.10 -3.15 -10.79
C LEU A 14 -2.50 -2.99 -10.20
N THR A 15 -3.25 -4.08 -10.20
CA THR A 15 -4.50 -4.22 -9.46
C THR A 15 -4.22 -4.47 -7.97
N GLN A 16 -5.23 -4.24 -7.12
CA GLN A 16 -5.14 -4.55 -5.69
C GLN A 16 -4.93 -6.05 -5.44
N GLN A 17 -5.51 -6.90 -6.29
CA GLN A 17 -5.35 -8.35 -6.20
C GLN A 17 -3.90 -8.77 -6.49
N GLU A 18 -3.27 -8.21 -7.53
CA GLU A 18 -1.90 -8.54 -7.88
C GLU A 18 -0.93 -8.19 -6.75
N VAL A 19 -1.01 -6.97 -6.21
CA VAL A 19 -0.14 -6.58 -5.09
C VAL A 19 -0.38 -7.48 -3.88
N ALA A 20 -1.63 -7.74 -3.54
CA ALA A 20 -1.99 -8.62 -2.43
C ALA A 20 -1.41 -10.03 -2.59
N THR A 21 -1.51 -10.60 -3.79
CA THR A 21 -0.91 -11.90 -4.13
C THR A 21 0.61 -11.86 -3.96
N TYR A 22 1.31 -10.84 -4.45
CA TYR A 22 2.77 -10.73 -4.32
C TYR A 22 3.24 -10.61 -2.87
N ILE A 23 2.53 -9.84 -2.04
CA ILE A 23 2.90 -9.65 -0.62
C ILE A 23 2.29 -10.71 0.31
N GLY A 24 1.54 -11.68 -0.25
CA GLY A 24 0.97 -12.80 0.49
C GLY A 24 -0.13 -12.41 1.50
N ILE A 25 -1.04 -11.52 1.10
CA ILE A 25 -2.26 -11.19 1.87
C ILE A 25 -3.51 -11.30 0.99
N SER A 26 -4.69 -11.24 1.60
CA SER A 26 -5.94 -11.18 0.83
C SER A 26 -6.13 -9.81 0.17
N GLN A 27 -6.78 -9.78 -1.00
CA GLN A 27 -7.12 -8.53 -1.68
C GLN A 27 -7.96 -7.61 -0.81
N ARG A 28 -8.88 -8.16 0.00
CA ARG A 28 -9.64 -7.40 1.00
C ARG A 28 -8.72 -6.70 2.01
N ASN A 29 -7.75 -7.42 2.57
CA ASN A 29 -6.80 -6.84 3.53
C ASN A 29 -6.00 -5.70 2.89
N TYR A 30 -5.46 -5.92 1.68
CA TYR A 30 -4.79 -4.86 0.92
C TYR A 30 -5.69 -3.64 0.69
N CYS A 31 -6.96 -3.90 0.34
CA CYS A 31 -7.96 -2.87 0.11
C CYS A 31 -8.23 -2.03 1.37
N ASP A 32 -8.33 -2.68 2.53
CA ASP A 32 -8.53 -2.02 3.82
C ASP A 32 -7.30 -1.21 4.24
N ILE A 33 -6.09 -1.70 3.94
CA ILE A 33 -4.84 -0.96 4.12
C ILE A 33 -4.86 0.29 3.24
N GLU A 34 -5.13 0.18 1.93
CA GLU A 34 -5.18 1.33 0.99
C GLU A 34 -6.23 2.37 1.40
N ARG A 35 -7.37 1.93 1.95
CA ARG A 35 -8.43 2.83 2.44
C ARG A 35 -8.19 3.41 3.83
N ASN A 36 -7.09 3.04 4.49
CA ASN A 36 -6.83 3.37 5.90
C ASN A 36 -7.90 2.84 6.88
N LYS A 37 -8.53 1.71 6.54
CA LYS A 37 -9.46 0.98 7.43
C LYS A 37 -8.76 0.00 8.35
N SER A 38 -7.54 -0.40 7.99
CA SER A 38 -6.72 -1.33 8.77
C SER A 38 -5.27 -0.90 8.73
N ASN A 39 -4.59 -1.08 9.86
CA ASN A 39 -3.15 -0.89 9.95
C ASN A 39 -2.45 -2.23 9.64
N PRO A 40 -1.52 -2.28 8.67
CA PRO A 40 -0.78 -3.51 8.39
C PRO A 40 0.10 -3.90 9.58
N SER A 41 0.34 -5.20 9.74
CA SER A 41 1.38 -5.66 10.66
C SER A 41 2.76 -5.24 10.16
N TRP A 42 3.76 -5.23 11.06
CA TRP A 42 5.16 -4.94 10.71
C TRP A 42 5.64 -5.78 9.51
N THR A 43 5.31 -7.07 9.49
CA THR A 43 5.67 -7.98 8.39
C THR A 43 5.04 -7.54 7.06
N VAL A 44 3.78 -7.11 7.06
CA VAL A 44 3.11 -6.63 5.84
C VAL A 44 3.69 -5.30 5.38
N ALA A 45 3.99 -4.40 6.31
CA ALA A 45 4.66 -3.14 6.03
C ALA A 45 6.04 -3.35 5.37
N GLN A 46 6.86 -4.26 5.90
CA GLN A 46 8.17 -4.60 5.31
C GLN A 46 8.03 -5.22 3.92
N ARG A 47 7.01 -6.05 3.69
CA ARG A 47 6.75 -6.62 2.36
C ARG A 47 6.33 -5.55 1.35
N LEU A 48 5.51 -4.60 1.76
CA LEU A 48 5.14 -3.45 0.93
C LEU A 48 6.37 -2.61 0.58
N GLU A 49 7.23 -2.33 1.56
CA GLU A 49 8.48 -1.61 1.37
C GLU A 49 9.39 -2.33 0.36
N ASN A 50 9.62 -3.63 0.55
CA ASN A 50 10.44 -4.41 -0.37
C ASN A 50 9.82 -4.50 -1.77
N PHE A 51 8.49 -4.59 -1.85
CA PHE A 51 7.79 -4.66 -3.14
C PHE A 51 7.87 -3.34 -3.90
N PHE A 52 7.56 -2.22 -3.25
CA PHE A 52 7.52 -0.90 -3.88
C PHE A 52 8.87 -0.18 -3.94
N GLY A 53 9.86 -0.61 -3.14
CA GLY A 53 11.15 0.06 -3.00
C GLY A 53 11.05 1.42 -2.30
N VAL A 54 9.99 1.65 -1.55
CA VAL A 54 9.68 2.91 -0.86
C VAL A 54 9.49 2.60 0.62
N PRO A 55 10.05 3.39 1.55
CA PRO A 55 9.89 3.14 2.98
C PRO A 55 8.43 2.97 3.39
N ALA A 56 8.14 1.99 4.25
CA ALA A 56 6.77 1.73 4.70
C ALA A 56 6.16 2.94 5.40
N SER A 57 6.95 3.74 6.11
CA SER A 57 6.51 5.00 6.73
C SER A 57 5.97 6.00 5.71
N GLU A 58 6.56 6.05 4.52
CA GLU A 58 6.15 6.94 3.44
C GLU A 58 4.92 6.40 2.71
N LEU A 59 4.89 5.09 2.41
CA LEU A 59 3.75 4.42 1.76
C LEU A 59 2.49 4.45 2.63
N LEU A 60 2.66 4.29 3.94
CA LEU A 60 1.57 4.16 4.91
C LEU A 60 1.20 5.46 5.59
N ALA A 61 1.90 6.57 5.28
CA ALA A 61 1.63 7.89 5.82
C ALA A 61 0.16 8.27 5.64
N GLU A 62 -0.42 8.82 6.70
CA GLU A 62 -1.75 9.41 6.69
C GLU A 62 -1.61 10.89 6.28
N GLY A 63 -2.27 11.29 5.21
CA GLY A 63 -2.17 12.66 4.72
C GLY A 63 -2.83 12.84 3.35
N GLU A 64 -3.35 14.04 3.11
CA GLU A 64 -4.01 14.46 1.88
C GLU A 64 -3.00 14.63 0.73
N GLU A 65 -3.49 14.56 -0.51
CA GLU A 65 -2.75 14.97 -1.72
C GLU A 65 -1.89 16.20 -1.41
N GLU A 66 -0.57 16.14 -1.64
CA GLU A 66 0.16 17.39 -1.79
C GLU A 66 -0.46 18.12 -2.99
N PRO A 67 -0.97 19.35 -2.82
CA PRO A 67 -1.52 20.10 -3.93
C PRO A 67 -0.37 20.38 -4.89
N VAL A 68 -0.45 19.78 -6.08
CA VAL A 68 0.40 20.14 -7.23
C VAL A 68 -0.14 21.39 -7.90
#